data_AF-A0A3D5A719-F1
#
_entry.id   AF-A0A3D5A719-F1
#
_cell.length_a   1.000
_cell.length_b   1.000
_cell.length_c   1.000
_cell.angle_alpha   90.00
_cell.angle_beta   90.00
_cell.angle_gamma   90.00
#
_symmetry.space_group_name_H-M   'P 1'
#
loop_
_entity.id
_entity.type
_entity.pdbx_description
1 polymer ?
#
loop_
_entity_poly.entity_id
_entity_poly.type
_entity_poly.pdbx_seq_one_letter_code
_entity_poly.pdbx_strand_id
1 'polypeptide(L)' 'VEGVFLLPYMQGVRFLTDYLEGDHYFKTRYTDHNLVRTKTQLKLVEEMERQEEELKNAISSVLQD' A
#
# COMPACT_ATOMS: atom_id res chain seq x y z
N VAL A 1 -4.72 11.56 -9.37
CA VAL A 1 -3.61 11.07 -8.51
C VAL A 1 -4.13 10.47 -7.21
N GLU A 2 -5.22 11.00 -6.64
CA GLU A 2 -5.85 10.45 -5.41
C GLU A 2 -6.07 8.92 -5.44
N GLY A 3 -6.53 8.36 -6.56
CA GLY A 3 -6.72 6.91 -6.70
C GLY A 3 -5.44 6.07 -6.53
N VAL A 4 -4.25 6.65 -6.71
CA VAL A 4 -2.96 5.96 -6.61
C VAL A 4 -2.62 5.63 -5.15
N PHE A 5 -3.05 6.46 -4.19
CA PHE A 5 -2.89 6.21 -2.76
C PHE A 5 -3.85 5.14 -2.22
N LEU A 6 -5.03 5.04 -2.84
CA LEU A 6 -6.11 4.17 -2.34
C LEU A 6 -5.72 2.69 -2.38
N LEU A 7 -5.05 2.24 -3.44
CA LEU A 7 -4.68 0.83 -3.60
C LEU A 7 -3.73 0.30 -2.52
N PRO A 8 -2.55 0.91 -2.28
CA PRO A 8 -1.65 0.45 -1.22
C PRO A 8 -2.28 0.61 0.18
N TYR A 9 -3.04 1.68 0.42
CA TYR A 9 -3.76 1.87 1.68
C TYR A 9 -4.78 0.75 1.93
N MET A 10 -5.68 0.52 0.96
CA MET A 10 -6.69 -0.54 1.03
C MET A 10 -6.03 -1.92 1.20
N GLN A 11 -4.93 -2.17 0.50
CA GLN A 11 -4.21 -3.44 0.61
C GLN A 11 -3.57 -3.62 1.99
N GLY A 12 -3.03 -2.55 2.59
CA GLY A 12 -2.54 -2.54 3.97
C GLY A 12 -3.64 -2.86 4.97
N VAL A 13 -4.83 -2.23 4.82
CA VAL A 13 -6.00 -2.54 5.65
C VAL A 13 -6.40 -4.00 5.53
N ARG A 14 -6.45 -4.56 4.31
CA ARG A 14 -6.80 -5.98 4.09
C ARG A 14 -5.81 -6.95 4.72
N PHE A 15 -4.51 -6.66 4.66
CA PHE A 15 -3.51 -7.47 5.35
C PHE A 15 -3.66 -7.38 6.88
N LEU A 16 -3.96 -6.19 7.41
CA LEU A 16 -4.17 -6.02 8.85
C LEU A 16 -5.42 -6.77 9.32
N THR A 17 -6.52 -6.67 8.58
CA THR A 17 -7.74 -7.40 8.86
C THR A 17 -7.47 -8.90 8.87
N ASP A 18 -6.82 -9.44 7.84
CA ASP A 18 -6.52 -10.88 7.79
C ASP A 18 -5.61 -11.32 8.96
N TYR A 19 -4.61 -10.50 9.34
CA TYR A 19 -3.79 -10.77 10.52
C TYR A 19 -4.60 -10.83 11.83
N LEU A 20 -5.54 -9.89 12.02
CA LEU A 20 -6.42 -9.87 13.20
C LEU A 20 -7.42 -11.04 13.22
N GLU A 21 -7.76 -11.56 12.04
CA GLU A 21 -8.67 -12.70 11.86
C GLU A 21 -7.94 -14.05 11.77
N GLY A 22 -6.62 -14.09 12.05
CA GLY A 22 -5.85 -15.33 12.14
C GLY A 22 -5.35 -15.88 10.79
N ASP A 23 -5.09 -15.01 9.81
CA ASP A 23 -4.44 -15.32 8.52
C ASP A 23 -5.18 -16.38 7.67
N HIS A 24 -6.50 -16.24 7.51
CA HIS A 24 -7.31 -17.22 6.79
C HIS A 24 -7.52 -16.89 5.30
N TYR A 25 -7.30 -15.65 4.88
CA TYR A 25 -7.49 -15.19 3.49
C TYR A 25 -6.19 -15.27 2.67
N PHE A 26 -5.10 -14.68 3.16
CA PHE A 26 -3.81 -14.66 2.47
C PHE A 26 -2.91 -15.79 2.93
N LYS A 27 -2.22 -16.44 1.99
CA LYS A 27 -1.18 -17.43 2.35
C LYS A 27 -0.05 -16.76 3.14
N THR A 28 0.20 -17.26 4.34
CA THR A 28 1.31 -16.84 5.22
C THR A 28 2.39 -17.92 5.31
N ARG A 29 3.55 -17.54 5.87
CA ARG A 29 4.75 -18.39 6.00
C ARG A 29 5.28 -18.41 7.44
N TYR A 30 4.87 -17.45 8.25
CA TYR A 30 5.24 -17.25 9.65
C TYR A 30 4.13 -16.40 10.30
N THR A 31 4.02 -16.45 11.63
CA THR A 31 2.90 -15.89 12.41
C THR A 31 2.61 -14.41 12.11
N ASP A 32 3.65 -13.59 11.91
CA ASP A 32 3.47 -12.14 11.73
C ASP A 32 3.51 -11.71 10.25
N HIS A 33 3.34 -12.64 9.30
CA HIS A 33 3.59 -12.36 7.88
C HIS A 33 2.66 -11.28 7.32
N ASN A 34 1.36 -11.34 7.62
CA ASN A 34 0.44 -10.30 7.19
C ASN A 34 0.67 -8.97 7.94
N LEU A 35 1.06 -8.99 9.22
CA LEU A 35 1.47 -7.78 9.94
C LEU A 35 2.69 -7.09 9.29
N VAL A 36 3.69 -7.87 8.86
CA VAL A 36 4.85 -7.34 8.13
C VAL A 36 4.43 -6.74 6.78
N ARG A 37 3.51 -7.38 6.06
CA ARG A 37 2.95 -6.85 4.81
C ARG A 37 2.20 -5.54 5.05
N THR A 38 1.38 -5.46 6.09
CA THR A 38 0.68 -4.22 6.50
C THR A 38 1.65 -3.07 6.69
N LYS A 39 2.71 -3.26 7.49
CA LYS A 39 3.73 -2.23 7.75
C LYS A 39 4.38 -1.74 6.46
N THR A 40 4.65 -2.65 5.53
CA THR A 40 5.24 -2.32 4.22
C THR A 40 4.30 -1.44 3.39
N GLN A 41 3.01 -1.80 3.31
CA GLN A 41 2.03 -1.03 2.55
C GLN A 41 1.79 0.36 3.16
N LEU A 42 1.69 0.46 4.49
CA LEU A 42 1.53 1.77 5.15
C LEU A 42 2.77 2.65 4.97
N LYS A 43 3.98 2.08 5.06
CA LYS A 43 5.21 2.82 4.77
C LYS A 43 5.24 3.33 3.33
N LEU A 44 4.78 2.53 2.37
CA LEU A 44 4.66 2.95 0.97
C LEU A 44 3.70 4.13 0.83
N VAL A 45 2.52 4.09 1.48
CA VAL A 45 1.58 5.23 1.48
C VAL A 45 2.26 6.50 2.02
N GLU A 46 2.95 6.41 3.16
CA GLU A 46 3.64 7.57 3.72
C GLU A 46 4.74 8.14 2.80
N GLU A 47 5.50 7.28 2.11
CA GLU A 47 6.51 7.77 1.14
C GLU A 47 5.86 8.41 -0.08
N MET A 48 4.77 7.81 -0.58
CA MET A 48 4.02 8.39 -1.68
C MET A 48 3.45 9.76 -1.32
N GLU A 49 2.97 9.94 -0.09
CA GLU A 49 2.48 11.24 0.40
C GLU A 49 3.61 12.27 0.45
N ARG A 50 4.80 11.87 0.93
CA ARG A 50 6.00 12.71 0.93
C ARG A 50 6.44 13.11 -0.48
N GLN A 51 6.19 12.27 -1.48
CA GLN A 51 6.59 12.47 -2.88
C GLN A 51 5.42 12.80 -3.82
N GLU A 52 4.29 13.29 -3.29
CA GLU A 52 3.06 13.46 -4.07
C GLU A 52 3.26 14.36 -5.30
N GLU A 53 3.99 15.47 -5.15
CA GLU A 53 4.26 16.40 -6.25
C GLU A 53 5.19 15.79 -7.31
N GLU A 54 6.18 15.00 -6.92
CA GLU A 54 7.03 14.26 -7.85
C GLU A 54 6.22 13.25 -8.67
N LEU A 55 5.30 12.53 -7.99
CA LEU A 55 4.39 11.58 -8.63
C LEU A 55 3.45 12.27 -9.62
N LYS A 56 2.86 13.43 -9.26
CA LYS A 56 2.03 14.24 -10.16
C LYS A 56 2.78 14.69 -11.40
N ASN A 57 4.02 15.14 -11.22
CA ASN A 57 4.88 15.60 -12.32
C ASN A 57 5.24 14.45 -13.27
N ALA A 58 5.62 13.29 -12.72
CA ALA A 58 5.94 12.11 -13.51
C ALA A 58 4.74 11.60 -14.34
N ILE A 59 3.52 11.63 -13.77
CA ILE A 59 2.30 11.28 -14.52
C ILE A 59 2.04 12.30 -15.63
N SER A 60 2.16 13.59 -15.31
CA SER A 60 1.93 14.67 -16.28
C SER A 60 2.90 14.61 -17.46
N SER A 61 4.17 14.28 -17.22
CA SER A 61 5.17 14.19 -18.30
C SER A 61 4.87 13.08 -19.29
N VAL A 62 4.24 11.97 -18.85
CA VAL A 62 3.84 10.86 -19.74
C VAL A 62 2.56 11.18 -20.51
N LEU A 63 1.67 12.01 -19.96
CA LEU A 63 0.40 12.39 -20.60
C LEU A 63 0.53 13.56 -21.59
N GLN A 64 1.68 14.24 -21.64
CA GLN A 64 1.95 15.35 -22.55
C GLN A 64 2.62 14.93 -23.86
N ASP A 65 2.93 13.64 -24.02
CA ASP A 65 3.32 12.99 -25.30
C ASP A 65 2.09 12.46 -26.05
#